data_AF-A0A1J4KT38-F1
#
_entry.id   AF-A0A1J4KT38-F1
#
_cell.length_a   1.000
_cell.length_b   1.000
_cell.length_c   1.000
_cell.angle_alpha   90.00
_cell.angle_beta   90.00
_cell.angle_gamma   90.00
#
_symmetry.space_group_name_H-M   'P 1'
#
loop_
_entity.id
_entity.type
_entity.pdbx_description
1 polymer ?
#
loop_
_entity_poly.entity_id
_entity_poly.type
_entity_poly.pdbx_seq_one_letter_code
_entity_poly.pdbx_strand_id
1 'polypeptide(L)'
;MISVFHKKLSTMDIEIGILKFCSMIISSLFSSNQTPTTDNPFTPVFDDLRKTSQARCAFCDEIQKNLLIYSTNFQTYAEKLFQISAEATGNLKKKTRPEELEQMTNWVISNSSNYQNVDQFSKMVKMNIIAPLYDLSKNYAKQTEAQFLVYQQLAKKYEQDEKQYQDVYQKYIKHCQLIESTGQKCDKNPSKYQAELNSLRDRCIAFERDTAAACDAFAKLSSQYQSAVEQIILTFESIERSFFDSFAEIMRKLAGLIDQLENSYVQLSETSKAELNTIHQNNEKTGLQNKIDESSSIIDQFSHVGIPNFNIFDVLPPHVVFQADLTANYLNVQQSYSVKTLSLNAGDLVKAVSERPTTIRVEAPNGIRGKVPRSLLKPNKTYKPVIYQVKMAHTSNGSDLNLEPGTFVLGLTSSGQSAMCRDILGRVGQVPLSKLQLYDPPK
;
A
#
# COMPACT_ATOMS: atom_id res chain seq x y z
N MET A 1 1.63 2.62 8.71
CA MET A 1 1.31 3.26 7.42
C MET A 1 2.49 3.19 6.45
N ILE A 2 3.69 3.65 6.85
CA ILE A 2 4.93 3.62 6.05
C ILE A 2 5.32 2.21 5.56
N SER A 3 5.15 1.15 6.37
CA SER A 3 5.45 -0.23 5.93
C SER A 3 4.43 -0.81 4.91
N VAL A 4 3.22 -0.24 4.85
CA VAL A 4 2.21 -0.59 3.83
C VAL A 4 2.53 0.13 2.51
N PHE A 5 3.05 1.36 2.59
CA PHE A 5 3.55 2.12 1.44
C PHE A 5 4.78 1.46 0.80
N HIS A 6 5.76 1.06 1.61
CA HIS A 6 6.99 0.42 1.12
C HIS A 6 6.71 -0.93 0.41
N LYS A 7 5.64 -1.63 0.83
CA LYS A 7 5.23 -2.92 0.29
C LYS A 7 4.37 -2.83 -0.99
N LYS A 8 3.70 -1.69 -1.23
CA LYS A 8 3.01 -1.39 -2.50
C LYS A 8 4.00 -0.87 -3.56
N LEU A 9 5.03 -0.12 -3.16
CA LEU A 9 6.09 0.39 -4.05
C LEU A 9 6.95 -0.73 -4.63
N SER A 10 7.28 -1.77 -3.84
CA SER A 10 8.09 -2.91 -4.31
C SER A 10 7.35 -3.90 -5.22
N THR A 11 6.09 -3.64 -5.56
CA THR A 11 5.24 -4.52 -6.41
C THR A 11 4.82 -3.87 -7.72
N MET A 12 5.35 -2.69 -8.06
CA MET A 12 4.99 -2.01 -9.30
C MET A 12 6.20 -2.00 -10.23
N ASP A 13 6.34 -3.13 -10.93
CA ASP A 13 7.45 -3.55 -11.78
C ASP A 13 7.62 -2.67 -13.03
N ILE A 14 8.49 -1.67 -12.95
CA ILE A 14 9.07 -0.99 -14.13
C ILE A 14 9.94 -1.98 -14.92
N GLU A 15 10.55 -2.96 -14.23
CA GLU A 15 11.39 -4.00 -14.84
C GLU A 15 10.61 -4.87 -15.83
N ILE A 16 9.31 -5.14 -15.63
CA ILE A 16 8.53 -5.98 -16.54
C ILE A 16 8.28 -5.28 -17.89
N GLY A 17 8.05 -3.96 -17.89
CA GLY A 17 7.85 -3.20 -19.13
C GLY A 17 9.10 -3.14 -19.99
N ILE A 18 10.26 -2.86 -19.38
CA ILE A 18 11.55 -2.79 -20.05
C ILE A 18 12.01 -4.18 -20.51
N LEU A 19 11.85 -5.23 -19.67
CA LEU A 19 12.19 -6.60 -20.07
C LEU A 19 11.29 -7.13 -21.19
N LYS A 20 9.99 -6.77 -21.20
CA LYS A 20 9.09 -7.07 -22.32
C LYS A 20 9.49 -6.31 -23.58
N PHE A 21 9.88 -5.04 -23.48
CA PHE A 21 10.36 -4.25 -24.62
C PHE A 21 11.65 -4.83 -25.21
N CYS A 22 12.65 -5.14 -24.37
CA CYS A 22 13.87 -5.81 -24.80
C CYS A 22 13.57 -7.19 -25.41
N SER A 23 12.66 -7.98 -24.81
CA SER A 23 12.25 -9.27 -25.36
C SER A 23 11.51 -9.14 -26.69
N MET A 24 10.74 -8.07 -26.91
CA MET A 24 10.04 -7.79 -28.17
C MET A 24 10.98 -7.30 -29.26
N ILE A 25 11.94 -6.43 -28.95
CA ILE A 25 12.99 -6.02 -29.88
C ILE A 25 13.84 -7.22 -30.30
N ILE A 26 14.22 -8.07 -29.35
CA ILE A 26 14.95 -9.32 -29.65
C ILE A 26 14.06 -10.21 -30.53
N SER A 27 12.78 -10.40 -30.20
CA SER A 27 11.87 -11.23 -31.01
C SER A 27 11.65 -10.68 -32.42
N SER A 28 11.58 -9.36 -32.61
CA SER A 28 11.36 -8.72 -33.92
C SER A 28 12.62 -8.66 -34.78
N LEU A 29 13.81 -8.55 -34.16
CA LEU A 29 15.09 -8.60 -34.86
C LEU A 29 15.45 -10.02 -35.35
N PHE A 30 14.94 -11.07 -34.71
CA PHE A 30 15.30 -12.47 -35.01
C PHE A 30 14.19 -13.31 -35.67
N SER A 31 12.98 -12.77 -35.88
CA SER A 31 11.88 -13.51 -36.53
C SER A 31 11.79 -13.19 -38.03
N SER A 32 12.62 -13.82 -38.85
CA SER A 32 12.59 -13.67 -40.31
C SER A 32 11.45 -14.45 -41.00
N ASN A 33 10.52 -15.08 -40.26
CA ASN A 33 9.55 -16.03 -40.80
C ASN A 33 8.12 -15.95 -40.21
N GLN A 34 7.74 -14.86 -39.52
CA GLN A 34 6.35 -14.71 -39.08
C GLN A 34 5.49 -14.09 -40.17
N THR A 35 4.33 -14.72 -40.45
CA THR A 35 3.22 -14.12 -41.17
C THR A 35 2.93 -12.74 -40.57
N PRO A 36 2.81 -11.67 -41.39
CA PRO A 36 2.63 -10.32 -40.88
C PRO A 36 1.28 -10.25 -40.17
N THR A 37 1.30 -10.27 -38.84
CA THR A 37 0.18 -9.79 -38.05
C THR A 37 0.13 -8.28 -38.26
N THR A 38 -1.02 -7.77 -38.70
CA THR A 38 -1.28 -6.36 -39.03
C THR A 38 -1.17 -5.39 -37.85
N ASP A 39 -0.86 -5.90 -36.65
CA ASP A 39 -0.85 -5.11 -35.43
C ASP A 39 0.57 -4.66 -35.11
N ASN A 40 0.73 -3.35 -34.99
CA ASN A 40 1.96 -2.70 -34.58
C ASN A 40 2.48 -3.30 -33.25
N PRO A 41 3.72 -3.83 -33.22
CA PRO A 41 4.25 -4.54 -32.05
C PRO A 41 4.36 -3.64 -30.82
N PHE A 42 4.44 -2.32 -30.97
CA PHE A 42 4.56 -1.41 -29.84
C PHE A 42 3.23 -1.10 -29.15
N THR A 43 2.09 -1.35 -29.80
CA THR A 43 0.76 -1.01 -29.26
C THR A 43 0.48 -1.65 -27.89
N PRO A 44 0.73 -2.96 -27.67
CA PRO A 44 0.55 -3.56 -26.35
C PRO A 44 1.42 -2.93 -25.26
N VAL A 45 2.65 -2.49 -25.61
CA VAL A 45 3.56 -1.83 -24.67
C VAL A 45 3.01 -0.48 -24.24
N PHE A 46 2.54 0.33 -25.19
CA PHE A 46 1.95 1.64 -24.89
C PHE A 46 0.62 1.55 -24.16
N ASP A 47 -0.18 0.51 -24.40
CA ASP A 47 -1.40 0.26 -23.62
C ASP A 47 -1.08 -0.10 -22.16
N ASP A 48 -0.06 -0.92 -21.92
CA ASP A 48 0.41 -1.24 -20.58
C ASP A 48 1.00 0.00 -19.87
N LEU A 49 1.77 0.83 -20.58
CA LEU A 49 2.26 2.11 -20.06
C LEU A 49 1.10 3.04 -19.69
N ARG A 50 0.07 3.15 -20.53
CA ARG A 50 -1.10 3.99 -20.26
C ARG A 50 -1.84 3.55 -19.01
N LYS A 51 -2.09 2.24 -18.85
CA LYS A 51 -2.70 1.68 -17.64
C LYS A 51 -1.86 1.97 -16.40
N THR A 52 -0.54 1.85 -16.51
CA THR A 52 0.39 2.15 -15.42
C THR A 52 0.30 3.62 -15.01
N SER A 53 0.35 4.55 -15.98
CA SER A 53 0.22 5.98 -15.70
C SER A 53 -1.12 6.33 -15.05
N GLN A 54 -2.23 5.76 -15.53
CA GLN A 54 -3.55 5.95 -14.93
C GLN A 54 -3.60 5.41 -13.48
N ALA A 55 -2.99 4.25 -13.24
CA ALA A 55 -2.90 3.68 -11.90
C ALA A 55 -2.08 4.56 -10.93
N ARG A 56 -1.02 5.24 -11.42
CA ARG A 56 -0.26 6.21 -10.62
C ARG A 56 -1.10 7.41 -10.21
N CYS A 57 -1.84 7.99 -11.15
CA CYS A 57 -2.72 9.12 -10.86
C CYS A 57 -3.81 8.72 -9.84
N ALA A 58 -4.47 7.58 -10.06
CA ALA A 58 -5.49 7.08 -9.14
C ALA A 58 -4.94 6.80 -7.72
N PHE A 59 -3.71 6.30 -7.62
CA PHE A 59 -3.02 6.12 -6.35
C PHE A 59 -2.76 7.45 -5.64
N CYS A 60 -2.29 8.48 -6.37
CA CYS A 60 -2.11 9.81 -5.80
C CYS A 60 -3.43 10.38 -5.29
N ASP A 61 -4.52 10.22 -6.04
CA ASP A 61 -5.85 10.70 -5.65
C ASP A 61 -6.36 9.98 -4.39
N GLU A 62 -6.15 8.66 -4.27
CA GLU A 62 -6.47 7.89 -3.07
C GLU A 62 -5.71 8.42 -1.84
N ILE A 63 -4.41 8.67 -1.99
CA ILE A 63 -3.57 9.22 -0.91
C ILE A 63 -4.04 10.61 -0.51
N GLN A 64 -4.27 11.50 -1.47
CA GLN A 64 -4.76 12.85 -1.21
C GLN A 64 -6.07 12.81 -0.43
N LYS A 65 -7.03 11.98 -0.84
CA LYS A 65 -8.30 11.81 -0.15
C LYS A 65 -8.09 11.35 1.29
N ASN A 66 -7.25 10.36 1.52
CA ASN A 66 -6.94 9.85 2.86
C ASN A 66 -6.24 10.90 3.74
N LEU A 67 -5.29 11.64 3.17
CA LEU A 67 -4.59 12.72 3.89
C LEU A 67 -5.50 13.91 4.17
N LEU A 68 -6.47 14.19 3.31
CA LEU A 68 -7.47 15.24 3.54
C LEU A 68 -8.39 14.87 4.70
N ILE A 69 -8.86 13.62 4.74
CA ILE A 69 -9.65 13.10 5.88
C ILE A 69 -8.81 13.19 7.16
N TYR A 70 -7.57 12.71 7.11
CA TYR A 70 -6.64 12.77 8.23
C TYR A 70 -6.44 14.20 8.74
N SER A 71 -6.10 15.14 7.85
CA SER A 71 -5.92 16.56 8.18
C SER A 71 -7.20 17.19 8.74
N THR A 72 -8.38 16.85 8.20
CA THR A 72 -9.67 17.32 8.72
C THR A 72 -9.92 16.82 10.14
N ASN A 73 -9.59 15.56 10.43
CA ASN A 73 -9.72 15.01 11.79
C ASN A 73 -8.83 15.77 12.78
N PHE A 74 -7.60 16.12 12.39
CA PHE A 74 -6.71 16.96 13.23
C PHE A 74 -7.28 18.35 13.45
N GLN A 75 -7.88 18.96 12.43
CA GLN A 75 -8.53 20.26 12.57
C GLN A 75 -9.72 20.19 13.54
N THR A 76 -10.61 19.21 13.38
CA THR A 76 -11.74 19.00 14.31
C THR A 76 -11.26 18.70 15.73
N TYR A 77 -10.16 17.97 15.89
CA TYR A 77 -9.55 17.74 17.20
C TYR A 77 -9.04 19.04 17.82
N ALA A 78 -8.36 19.89 17.05
CA ALA A 78 -7.92 21.21 17.50
C ALA A 78 -9.08 22.12 17.92
N GLU A 79 -10.17 22.13 17.15
CA GLU A 79 -11.39 22.90 17.47
C GLU A 79 -12.01 22.44 18.80
N LYS A 80 -12.06 21.13 19.06
CA LYS A 80 -12.54 20.58 20.34
C LYS A 80 -11.61 20.93 21.50
N LEU A 81 -10.30 20.83 21.31
CA LEU A 81 -9.33 21.25 22.34
C LEU A 81 -9.47 22.73 22.67
N PHE A 82 -9.68 23.58 21.65
CA PHE A 82 -9.95 25.00 21.86
C PHE A 82 -11.22 25.23 22.69
N GLN A 83 -12.32 24.55 22.37
CA GLN A 83 -13.57 24.64 23.13
C GLN A 83 -13.37 24.22 24.59
N ILE A 84 -12.70 23.09 24.83
CA ILE A 84 -12.39 22.60 26.18
C ILE A 84 -11.52 23.62 26.94
N SER A 85 -10.49 24.19 26.31
CA SER A 85 -9.65 25.23 26.90
C SER A 85 -10.44 26.49 27.25
N ALA A 86 -11.31 26.95 26.34
CA ALA A 86 -12.14 28.13 26.55
C ALA A 86 -13.15 27.93 27.69
N GLU A 87 -13.82 26.78 27.74
CA GLU A 87 -14.74 26.41 28.82
C GLU A 87 -14.01 26.27 30.16
N ALA A 88 -12.87 25.58 30.18
CA ALA A 88 -12.02 25.46 31.36
C ALA A 88 -11.61 26.85 31.85
N THR A 89 -11.09 27.71 30.97
CA THR A 89 -10.69 29.09 31.32
C THR A 89 -11.86 29.90 31.86
N GLY A 90 -13.02 29.84 31.22
CA GLY A 90 -14.23 30.57 31.64
C GLY A 90 -14.77 30.11 32.99
N ASN A 91 -14.83 28.79 33.23
CA ASN A 91 -15.28 28.21 34.49
C ASN A 91 -14.24 28.41 35.60
N LEU A 92 -12.96 28.40 35.24
CA LEU A 92 -11.88 28.51 36.19
C LEU A 92 -11.72 29.96 36.69
N LYS A 93 -11.80 30.96 35.81
CA LYS A 93 -11.64 32.38 36.16
C LYS A 93 -12.84 33.03 36.87
N LYS A 94 -14.06 32.46 36.77
CA LYS A 94 -15.29 33.05 37.34
C LYS A 94 -15.46 32.85 38.86
N LYS A 95 -14.67 31.99 39.50
CA LYS A 95 -14.77 31.74 40.95
C LYS A 95 -13.64 32.49 41.66
N THR A 96 -13.93 33.25 42.71
CA THR A 96 -12.92 33.73 43.66
C THR A 96 -12.27 32.50 44.29
N ARG A 97 -10.94 32.37 44.20
CA ARG A 97 -10.23 31.16 44.65
C ARG A 97 -9.16 31.50 45.68
N PRO A 98 -8.84 30.55 46.58
CA PRO A 98 -7.62 30.60 47.36
C PRO A 98 -6.38 30.71 46.46
N GLU A 99 -5.42 31.53 46.86
CA GLU A 99 -4.15 31.77 46.16
C GLU A 99 -3.38 30.46 45.88
N GLU A 100 -3.54 29.47 46.77
CA GLU A 100 -2.97 28.11 46.70
C GLU A 100 -3.45 27.31 45.47
N LEU A 101 -4.66 27.58 44.96
CA LEU A 101 -5.23 26.89 43.80
C LEU A 101 -5.03 27.66 42.48
N GLU A 102 -4.52 28.89 42.55
CA GLU A 102 -4.31 29.74 41.37
C GLU A 102 -3.19 29.20 40.47
N GLN A 103 -2.09 28.71 41.07
CA GLN A 103 -0.98 28.11 40.31
C GLN A 103 -1.40 26.85 39.54
N MET A 104 -2.14 25.94 40.19
CA MET A 104 -2.68 24.73 39.55
C MET A 104 -3.70 25.10 38.45
N THR A 105 -4.54 26.11 38.71
CA THR A 105 -5.53 26.60 37.75
C THR A 105 -4.86 27.16 36.49
N ASN A 106 -3.81 27.98 36.64
CA ASN A 106 -3.05 28.54 35.54
C ASN A 106 -2.28 27.45 34.76
N TRP A 107 -1.76 26.43 35.45
CA TRP A 107 -1.15 25.26 34.81
C TRP A 107 -2.14 24.50 33.93
N VAL A 108 -3.36 24.22 34.42
CA VAL A 108 -4.41 23.55 33.62
C VAL A 108 -4.79 24.39 32.40
N ILE A 109 -4.95 25.70 32.56
CA ILE A 109 -5.30 26.60 31.44
C ILE A 109 -4.19 26.63 30.39
N SER A 110 -2.92 26.76 30.81
CA SER A 110 -1.77 26.79 29.90
C SER A 110 -1.67 25.50 29.08
N ASN A 111 -1.76 24.34 29.75
CA ASN A 111 -1.60 23.04 29.11
C ASN A 111 -2.80 22.58 28.28
N SER A 112 -4.01 23.06 28.59
CA SER A 112 -5.19 22.82 27.75
C SER A 112 -5.23 23.69 26.49
N SER A 113 -4.43 24.76 26.42
CA SER A 113 -4.45 25.72 25.31
C SER A 113 -3.54 25.35 24.12
N ASN A 114 -2.94 24.16 24.10
CA ASN A 114 -2.01 23.75 23.03
C ASN A 114 -2.67 23.18 21.77
N TYR A 115 -3.87 23.63 21.44
CA TYR A 115 -4.58 23.24 20.22
C TYR A 115 -3.92 23.83 18.95
N GLN A 116 -3.15 24.90 19.09
CA GLN A 116 -2.50 25.61 17.99
C GLN A 116 -1.53 24.72 17.21
N ASN A 117 -0.76 23.87 17.90
CA ASN A 117 0.18 22.95 17.26
C ASN A 117 -0.54 21.93 16.36
N VAL A 118 -1.70 21.46 16.79
CA VAL A 118 -2.55 20.51 16.04
C VAL A 118 -3.17 21.17 14.82
N ASP A 119 -3.70 22.38 14.98
CA ASP A 119 -4.26 23.17 13.88
C ASP A 119 -3.19 23.52 12.84
N GLN A 120 -2.02 23.96 13.29
CA GLN A 120 -0.89 24.26 12.42
C GLN A 120 -0.42 23.01 11.67
N PHE A 121 -0.30 21.86 12.34
CA PHE A 121 0.02 20.60 11.67
C PHE A 121 -1.00 20.27 10.57
N SER A 122 -2.30 20.39 10.86
CA SER A 122 -3.35 20.18 9.86
C SER A 122 -3.18 21.09 8.63
N LYS A 123 -2.95 22.38 8.84
CA LYS A 123 -2.70 23.36 7.77
C LYS A 123 -1.45 23.02 6.96
N MET A 124 -0.36 22.63 7.64
CA MET A 124 0.90 22.25 7.00
C MET A 124 0.76 20.98 6.16
N VAL A 125 -0.03 20.00 6.59
CA VAL A 125 -0.36 18.81 5.77
C VAL A 125 -1.11 19.21 4.50
N LYS A 126 -2.11 20.11 4.59
CA LYS A 126 -2.85 20.59 3.40
C LYS A 126 -1.93 21.32 2.41
N MET A 127 -1.12 22.25 2.91
CA MET A 127 -0.29 23.12 2.08
C MET A 127 0.93 22.42 1.50
N ASN A 128 1.63 21.60 2.29
CA ASN A 128 2.94 21.06 1.89
C ASN A 128 2.88 19.63 1.39
N ILE A 129 1.79 18.91 1.62
CA ILE A 129 1.64 17.50 1.23
C ILE A 129 0.51 17.34 0.22
N ILE A 130 -0.72 17.73 0.58
CA ILE A 130 -1.90 17.48 -0.27
C ILE A 130 -1.83 18.29 -1.58
N ALA A 131 -1.60 19.61 -1.50
CA ALA A 131 -1.52 20.46 -2.69
C ALA A 131 -0.36 20.05 -3.63
N PRO A 132 0.88 19.83 -3.15
CA PRO A 132 1.96 19.35 -4.01
C PRO A 132 1.70 17.96 -4.61
N LEU A 133 1.02 17.06 -3.89
CA LEU A 133 0.67 15.74 -4.41
C LEU A 133 -0.37 15.83 -5.53
N TYR A 134 -1.29 16.80 -5.45
CA TYR A 134 -2.24 17.12 -6.51
C TYR A 134 -1.54 17.64 -7.77
N ASP A 135 -0.65 18.61 -7.58
CA ASP A 135 0.12 19.18 -8.70
C ASP A 135 1.02 18.14 -9.35
N LEU A 136 1.66 17.27 -8.56
CA LEU A 136 2.44 16.14 -9.06
C LEU A 136 1.59 15.20 -9.93
N SER A 137 0.43 14.78 -9.43
CA SER A 137 -0.50 13.89 -10.16
C SER A 137 -0.94 14.51 -11.49
N LYS A 138 -1.32 15.78 -11.48
CA LYS A 138 -1.74 16.51 -12.68
C LYS A 138 -0.62 16.68 -13.70
N ASN A 139 0.56 17.09 -13.25
CA ASN A 139 1.70 17.29 -14.14
C ASN A 139 2.14 15.97 -14.77
N TYR A 140 2.17 14.89 -13.99
CA TYR A 140 2.44 13.54 -14.47
C TYR A 140 1.43 13.08 -15.52
N ALA A 141 0.12 13.23 -15.25
CA ALA A 141 -0.94 12.91 -16.21
C ALA A 141 -0.79 13.70 -17.52
N LYS A 142 -0.50 15.00 -17.43
CA LYS A 142 -0.31 15.87 -18.60
C LYS A 142 0.90 15.45 -19.44
N GLN A 143 2.03 15.16 -18.80
CA GLN A 143 3.27 14.78 -19.50
C GLN A 143 3.12 13.41 -20.18
N THR A 144 2.54 12.43 -19.48
CA THR A 144 2.32 11.09 -20.03
C THR A 144 1.30 11.09 -21.18
N GLU A 145 0.21 11.86 -21.07
CA GLU A 145 -0.78 11.99 -22.16
C GLU A 145 -0.18 12.66 -23.40
N ALA A 146 0.68 13.65 -23.23
CA ALA A 146 1.39 14.25 -24.35
C ALA A 146 2.24 13.22 -25.11
N GLN A 147 2.93 12.32 -24.40
CA GLN A 147 3.72 11.26 -25.04
C GLN A 147 2.84 10.21 -25.75
N PHE A 148 1.69 9.86 -25.17
CA PHE A 148 0.73 8.98 -25.84
C PHE A 148 0.20 9.57 -27.14
N LEU A 149 -0.07 10.88 -27.16
CA LEU A 149 -0.51 11.57 -28.37
C LEU A 149 0.58 11.56 -29.45
N VAL A 150 1.84 11.81 -29.08
CA VAL A 150 2.99 11.73 -29.99
C VAL A 150 3.11 10.32 -30.58
N TYR A 151 3.02 9.28 -29.75
CA TYR A 151 3.04 7.89 -30.23
C TYR A 151 1.89 7.59 -31.20
N GLN A 152 0.66 8.00 -30.89
CA GLN A 152 -0.50 7.75 -31.75
C GLN A 152 -0.34 8.41 -33.13
N GLN A 153 0.17 9.64 -33.18
CA GLN A 153 0.44 10.33 -34.43
C GLN A 153 1.53 9.62 -35.24
N LEU A 154 2.60 9.20 -34.56
CA LEU A 154 3.71 8.48 -35.18
C LEU A 154 3.27 7.11 -35.74
N ALA A 155 2.51 6.33 -34.96
CA ALA A 155 1.99 5.02 -35.36
C ALA A 155 1.03 5.12 -36.55
N LYS A 156 0.13 6.10 -36.54
CA LYS A 156 -0.81 6.34 -37.65
C LYS A 156 -0.07 6.72 -38.93
N LYS A 157 0.98 7.53 -38.84
CA LYS A 157 1.81 7.88 -39.99
C LYS A 157 2.54 6.65 -40.53
N TYR A 158 3.14 5.85 -39.65
CA TYR A 158 3.83 4.61 -40.05
C TYR A 158 2.90 3.63 -40.77
N GLU A 159 1.67 3.46 -40.29
CA GLU A 159 0.64 2.63 -40.94
C GLU A 159 0.29 3.12 -42.35
N GLN A 160 0.21 4.45 -42.55
CA GLN A 160 -0.03 5.04 -43.87
C GLN A 160 1.13 4.78 -44.83
N ASP A 161 2.36 4.93 -44.35
CA ASP A 161 3.57 4.70 -45.14
C ASP A 161 3.75 3.20 -45.48
N GLU A 162 3.43 2.31 -44.55
CA GLU A 162 3.38 0.86 -44.77
C GLU A 162 2.36 0.48 -45.84
N LYS A 163 1.15 1.06 -45.79
CA LYS A 163 0.12 0.80 -46.80
C LYS A 163 0.57 1.21 -48.20
N GLN A 164 1.26 2.34 -48.34
CA GLN A 164 1.81 2.78 -49.62
C GLN A 164 2.86 1.79 -50.16
N TYR A 165 3.75 1.32 -49.28
CA TYR A 165 4.71 0.27 -49.63
C TYR A 165 4.01 -1.01 -50.08
N GLN A 166 3.02 -1.48 -49.32
CA GLN A 166 2.25 -2.68 -49.65
C GLN A 166 1.52 -2.53 -51.00
N ASP A 167 0.98 -1.36 -51.33
CA ASP A 167 0.33 -1.11 -52.62
C ASP A 167 1.31 -1.23 -53.80
N VAL A 168 2.55 -0.76 -53.67
CA VAL A 168 3.60 -0.92 -54.69
C VAL A 168 3.99 -2.39 -54.82
N TYR A 169 4.26 -3.05 -53.69
CA TYR A 169 4.66 -4.45 -53.66
C TYR A 169 3.60 -5.38 -54.25
N GLN A 170 2.32 -5.16 -53.92
CA GLN A 170 1.20 -5.94 -54.47
C GLN A 170 1.01 -5.74 -55.98
N LYS A 171 1.31 -4.55 -56.52
CA LYS A 171 1.30 -4.34 -57.99
C LYS A 171 2.35 -5.20 -58.67
N TYR A 172 3.56 -5.28 -58.11
CA TYR A 172 4.62 -6.14 -58.63
C TYR A 172 4.22 -7.63 -58.59
N ILE A 173 3.73 -8.13 -57.44
CA ILE A 173 3.29 -9.52 -57.30
C ILE A 173 2.19 -9.87 -58.32
N LYS A 174 1.17 -9.00 -58.46
CA LYS A 174 0.09 -9.20 -59.45
C LYS A 174 0.64 -9.23 -60.89
N HIS A 175 1.65 -8.42 -61.19
CA HIS A 175 2.29 -8.39 -62.50
C HIS A 175 3.10 -9.67 -62.76
N CYS A 176 3.82 -10.19 -61.76
CA CYS A 176 4.50 -11.49 -61.84
C CYS A 176 3.51 -12.64 -62.09
N GLN A 177 2.40 -12.67 -61.36
CA GLN A 177 1.33 -13.66 -61.58
C GLN A 177 0.72 -13.58 -62.98
N LEU A 178 0.59 -12.37 -63.54
CA LEU A 178 0.14 -12.18 -64.91
C LEU A 178 1.14 -12.79 -65.91
N ILE A 179 2.44 -12.55 -65.72
CA ILE A 179 3.51 -13.16 -66.53
C ILE A 179 3.43 -14.68 -66.49
N GLU A 180 3.31 -15.28 -65.30
CA GLU A 180 3.19 -16.74 -65.15
C GLU A 180 1.96 -17.28 -65.88
N SER A 181 0.80 -16.64 -65.70
CA SER A 181 -0.45 -17.05 -66.34
C SER A 181 -0.39 -16.94 -67.88
N THR A 182 0.29 -15.92 -68.41
CA THR A 182 0.50 -15.74 -69.85
C THR A 182 1.55 -16.70 -70.38
N GLY A 183 2.59 -17.02 -69.61
CA GLY A 183 3.57 -18.07 -69.93
C GLY A 183 2.90 -19.42 -70.14
N GLN A 184 2.04 -19.84 -69.22
CA GLN A 184 1.27 -21.09 -69.34
C GLN A 184 0.35 -21.14 -70.57
N LYS A 185 -0.16 -19.98 -71.03
CA LYS A 185 -0.95 -19.87 -72.27
C LYS A 185 -0.04 -19.92 -73.51
N CYS A 186 1.13 -19.30 -73.44
CA CYS A 186 2.13 -19.28 -74.50
C CYS A 186 2.66 -20.68 -74.81
N ASP A 187 2.90 -21.52 -73.79
CA ASP A 187 3.31 -22.92 -73.97
C ASP A 187 2.31 -23.72 -74.81
N LYS A 188 1.02 -23.38 -74.73
CA LYS A 188 -0.06 -24.04 -75.48
C LYS A 188 -0.25 -23.44 -76.88
N ASN A 189 0.09 -22.17 -77.09
CA ASN A 189 -0.07 -21.49 -78.38
C ASN A 189 0.97 -20.35 -78.55
N PRO A 190 2.21 -20.69 -78.95
CA PRO A 190 3.32 -19.74 -78.94
C PRO A 190 3.12 -18.55 -79.88
N SER A 191 2.57 -18.80 -81.08
CA SER A 191 2.40 -17.77 -82.12
C SER A 191 1.42 -16.67 -81.73
N LYS A 192 0.56 -16.90 -80.73
CA LYS A 192 -0.45 -15.94 -80.27
C LYS A 192 0.01 -15.09 -79.07
N TYR A 193 0.79 -15.65 -78.15
CA TYR A 193 1.05 -15.02 -76.84
C TYR A 193 2.50 -14.57 -76.63
N GLN A 194 3.45 -14.93 -77.52
CA GLN A 194 4.86 -14.61 -77.34
C GLN A 194 5.16 -13.10 -77.28
N ALA A 195 4.51 -12.30 -78.13
CA ALA A 195 4.69 -10.85 -78.14
C ALA A 195 4.14 -10.18 -76.87
N GLU A 196 2.99 -10.65 -76.37
CA GLU A 196 2.40 -10.20 -75.11
C GLU A 196 3.32 -10.53 -73.92
N LEU A 197 3.86 -11.75 -73.88
CA LEU A 197 4.78 -12.19 -72.83
C LEU A 197 6.06 -11.36 -72.79
N ASN A 198 6.64 -11.02 -73.96
CA ASN A 198 7.81 -10.15 -74.03
C ASN A 198 7.51 -8.74 -73.50
N SER A 199 6.38 -8.14 -73.92
CA SER A 199 5.93 -6.83 -73.40
C SER A 199 5.67 -6.83 -71.89
N LEU A 200 5.18 -7.94 -71.33
CA LEU A 200 4.99 -8.08 -69.89
C LEU A 200 6.34 -8.18 -69.15
N ARG A 201 7.32 -8.90 -69.70
CA ARG A 201 8.68 -8.99 -69.14
C ARG A 201 9.39 -7.64 -69.11
N ASP A 202 9.29 -6.87 -70.19
CA ASP A 202 9.89 -5.52 -70.26
C ASP A 202 9.31 -4.59 -69.18
N ARG A 203 7.99 -4.64 -68.96
CA ARG A 203 7.32 -3.90 -67.88
C ARG A 203 7.65 -4.41 -66.48
N CYS A 204 8.00 -5.70 -66.34
CA CYS A 204 8.37 -6.29 -65.05
C CYS A 204 9.61 -5.63 -64.47
N ILE A 205 10.60 -5.30 -65.31
CA ILE A 205 11.84 -4.65 -64.89
C ILE A 205 11.55 -3.27 -64.26
N ALA A 206 10.56 -2.53 -64.78
CA ALA A 206 10.14 -1.26 -64.21
C ALA A 206 9.48 -1.46 -62.84
N PHE A 207 8.54 -2.40 -62.72
CA PHE A 207 7.91 -2.72 -61.44
C PHE A 207 8.89 -3.24 -60.39
N GLU A 208 9.89 -4.04 -60.80
CA GLU A 208 10.95 -4.53 -59.92
C GLU A 208 11.79 -3.39 -59.37
N ARG A 209 12.20 -2.43 -60.22
CA ARG A 209 12.93 -1.23 -59.78
C ARG A 209 12.12 -0.37 -58.83
N ASP A 210 10.86 -0.11 -59.14
CA ASP A 210 9.97 0.68 -58.29
C ASP A 210 9.75 -0.01 -56.93
N THR A 211 9.61 -1.34 -56.94
CA THR A 211 9.44 -2.14 -55.71
C THR A 211 10.71 -2.17 -54.88
N ALA A 212 11.88 -2.35 -55.50
CA ALA A 212 13.16 -2.30 -54.79
C ALA A 212 13.39 -0.93 -54.13
N ALA A 213 13.11 0.16 -54.85
CA ALA A 213 13.18 1.51 -54.28
C ALA A 213 12.19 1.71 -53.13
N ALA A 214 10.98 1.17 -53.24
CA ALA A 214 9.99 1.21 -52.16
C ALA A 214 10.42 0.37 -50.94
N CYS A 215 11.05 -0.79 -51.13
CA CYS A 215 11.64 -1.60 -50.06
C CYS A 215 12.71 -0.82 -49.30
N ASP A 216 13.66 -0.20 -50.01
CA ASP A 216 14.74 0.59 -49.39
C ASP A 216 14.19 1.79 -48.59
N ALA A 217 13.21 2.50 -49.17
CA ALA A 217 12.55 3.60 -48.52
C ALA A 217 11.80 3.15 -47.26
N PHE A 218 11.07 2.04 -47.34
CA PHE A 218 10.33 1.49 -46.22
C PHE A 218 11.25 0.98 -45.11
N ALA A 219 12.35 0.29 -45.44
CA ALA A 219 13.33 -0.16 -44.46
C ALA A 219 13.93 1.00 -43.65
N LYS A 220 14.28 2.10 -44.34
CA LYS A 220 14.74 3.33 -43.68
C LYS A 220 13.67 3.92 -42.76
N LEU A 221 12.42 3.93 -43.22
CA LEU A 221 11.28 4.46 -42.47
C LEU A 221 10.98 3.61 -41.22
N SER A 222 11.05 2.28 -41.31
CA SER A 222 10.93 1.37 -40.17
C SER A 222 12.02 1.60 -39.13
N SER A 223 13.27 1.79 -39.54
CA SER A 223 14.36 2.12 -38.61
C SER A 223 14.14 3.47 -37.90
N GLN A 224 13.68 4.48 -38.64
CA GLN A 224 13.34 5.79 -38.06
C GLN A 224 12.16 5.71 -37.10
N TYR A 225 11.14 4.92 -37.45
CA TYR A 225 9.98 4.68 -36.60
C TYR A 225 10.38 4.01 -35.28
N GLN A 226 11.19 2.95 -35.34
CA GLN A 226 11.72 2.27 -34.16
C GLN A 226 12.52 3.22 -33.26
N SER A 227 13.42 4.01 -33.86
CA SER A 227 14.23 5.00 -33.12
C SER A 227 13.35 6.04 -32.45
N ALA A 228 12.32 6.53 -33.13
CA ALA A 228 11.39 7.51 -32.57
C ALA A 228 10.55 6.92 -31.43
N VAL A 229 10.09 5.66 -31.56
CA VAL A 229 9.39 4.94 -30.49
C VAL A 229 10.28 4.76 -29.26
N GLU A 230 11.55 4.38 -29.45
CA GLU A 230 12.52 4.25 -28.37
C GLU A 230 12.71 5.57 -27.61
N GLN A 231 12.83 6.70 -28.31
CA GLN A 231 12.92 8.01 -27.66
C GLN A 231 11.69 8.37 -26.84
N ILE A 232 10.49 8.00 -27.29
CA ILE A 232 9.26 8.19 -26.51
C ILE A 232 9.31 7.35 -25.22
N ILE A 233 9.78 6.11 -25.30
CA ILE A 233 9.92 5.21 -24.14
C ILE A 233 10.95 5.75 -23.14
N LEU A 234 12.11 6.22 -23.62
CA LEU A 234 13.13 6.85 -22.77
C LEU A 234 12.58 8.11 -22.08
N THR A 235 11.75 8.88 -22.79
CA THR A 235 11.07 10.04 -22.21
C THR A 235 10.08 9.62 -21.12
N PHE A 236 9.31 8.55 -21.34
CA PHE A 236 8.44 7.95 -20.31
C PHE A 236 9.23 7.53 -19.07
N GLU A 237 10.38 6.86 -19.24
CA GLU A 237 11.22 6.45 -18.12
C GLU A 237 11.71 7.68 -17.31
N SER A 238 12.11 8.75 -18.00
CA SER A 238 12.49 10.00 -17.35
C SER A 238 11.34 10.65 -16.58
N ILE A 239 10.12 10.61 -17.12
CA ILE A 239 8.91 11.13 -16.45
C ILE A 239 8.61 10.30 -15.20
N GLU A 240 8.66 8.97 -15.29
CA GLU A 240 8.45 8.06 -14.15
C GLU A 240 9.49 8.30 -13.05
N ARG A 241 10.78 8.40 -13.39
CA ARG A 241 11.84 8.67 -12.41
C ARG A 241 11.60 9.98 -11.66
N SER A 242 11.31 11.05 -12.40
CA SER A 242 10.98 12.36 -11.82
C SER A 242 9.75 12.31 -10.91
N PHE A 243 8.74 11.53 -11.29
CA PHE A 243 7.55 11.30 -10.48
C PHE A 243 7.90 10.64 -9.14
N PHE A 244 8.68 9.56 -9.13
CA PHE A 244 9.06 8.87 -7.89
C PHE A 244 9.93 9.73 -6.99
N ASP A 245 10.88 10.47 -7.55
CA ASP A 245 11.74 11.37 -6.77
C ASP A 245 10.90 12.45 -6.08
N SER A 246 10.00 13.09 -6.82
CA SER A 246 9.08 14.11 -6.30
C SER A 246 8.12 13.53 -5.25
N PHE A 247 7.56 12.36 -5.52
CA PHE A 247 6.67 11.67 -4.58
C PHE A 247 7.39 11.30 -3.29
N ALA A 248 8.61 10.76 -3.37
CA ALA A 248 9.42 10.41 -2.21
C ALA A 248 9.78 11.65 -1.38
N GLU A 249 10.07 12.78 -2.02
CA GLU A 249 10.30 14.04 -1.33
C GLU A 249 9.06 14.50 -0.55
N ILE A 250 7.88 14.45 -1.18
CA ILE A 250 6.60 14.79 -0.51
C ILE A 250 6.36 13.86 0.70
N MET A 251 6.59 12.56 0.55
CA MET A 251 6.42 11.61 1.66
C MET A 251 7.45 11.83 2.79
N ARG A 252 8.68 12.24 2.46
CA ARG A 252 9.69 12.63 3.46
C ARG A 252 9.27 13.87 4.24
N LYS A 253 8.68 14.86 3.55
CA LYS A 253 8.10 16.05 4.21
C LYS A 253 6.95 15.66 5.15
N LEU A 254 6.09 14.73 4.75
CA LEU A 254 5.00 14.23 5.61
C LEU A 254 5.56 13.58 6.88
N ALA A 255 6.56 12.70 6.75
CA ALA A 255 7.21 12.07 7.90
C ALA A 255 7.82 13.14 8.83
N GLY A 256 8.55 14.11 8.29
CA GLY A 256 9.11 15.22 9.07
C GLY A 256 8.05 16.06 9.80
N LEU A 257 6.89 16.30 9.20
CA LEU A 257 5.77 16.98 9.87
C LEU A 257 5.20 16.16 11.03
N ILE A 258 5.13 14.83 10.88
CA ILE A 258 4.66 13.93 11.95
C ILE A 258 5.68 13.93 13.10
N ASP A 259 6.96 13.81 12.80
CA ASP A 259 8.04 13.83 13.80
C ASP A 259 8.06 15.18 14.56
N GLN A 260 7.84 16.30 13.85
CA GLN A 260 7.74 17.62 14.49
C GLN A 260 6.56 17.72 15.44
N LEU A 261 5.40 17.18 15.07
CA LEU A 261 4.23 17.14 15.93
C LEU A 261 4.49 16.29 17.17
N GLU A 262 5.07 15.10 17.01
CA GLU A 262 5.42 14.20 18.11
C GLU A 262 6.40 14.87 19.09
N ASN A 263 7.50 15.41 18.59
CA ASN A 263 8.49 16.12 19.41
C ASN A 263 7.87 17.31 20.16
N SER A 264 6.96 18.06 19.53
CA SER A 264 6.26 19.16 20.19
C SER A 264 5.39 18.68 21.34
N TYR A 265 4.75 17.51 21.21
CA TYR A 265 3.97 16.91 22.29
C TYR A 265 4.84 16.35 23.43
N VAL A 266 5.98 15.75 23.10
CA VAL A 266 6.94 15.27 24.11
C VAL A 266 7.47 16.44 24.92
N GLN A 267 7.94 17.50 24.26
CA GLN A 267 8.44 18.71 24.93
C GLN A 267 7.36 19.38 25.78
N LEU A 268 6.11 19.44 25.28
CA LEU A 268 4.98 19.93 26.08
C LEU A 268 4.84 19.08 27.34
N SER A 269 4.75 17.75 27.22
CA SER A 269 4.56 16.85 28.35
C SER A 269 5.66 16.96 29.40
N GLU A 270 6.92 17.06 28.97
CA GLU A 270 8.07 17.26 29.86
C GLU A 270 7.98 18.60 30.61
N THR A 271 7.64 19.68 29.89
CA THR A 271 7.45 21.01 30.47
C THR A 271 6.29 21.00 31.47
N SER A 272 5.14 20.44 31.10
CA SER A 272 3.97 20.32 31.97
C SER A 272 4.32 19.57 33.26
N LYS A 273 5.09 18.47 33.15
CA LYS A 273 5.51 17.66 34.30
C LYS A 273 6.46 18.42 35.22
N ALA A 274 7.42 19.16 34.66
CA ALA A 274 8.35 19.97 35.44
C ALA A 274 7.64 21.11 36.19
N GLU A 275 6.69 21.78 35.55
CA GLU A 275 5.85 22.80 36.18
C GLU A 275 5.00 22.22 37.31
N LEU A 276 4.37 21.06 37.08
CA LEU A 276 3.54 20.40 38.10
C LEU A 276 4.35 19.99 39.34
N ASN A 277 5.56 19.46 39.14
CA ASN A 277 6.48 19.13 40.23
C ASN A 277 6.87 20.38 41.03
N THR A 278 7.04 21.53 40.38
CA THR A 278 7.35 22.80 41.04
C THR A 278 6.18 23.29 41.89
N ILE A 279 4.94 23.20 41.38
CA ILE A 279 3.73 23.50 42.15
C ILE A 279 3.63 22.61 43.38
N HIS A 280 3.89 21.30 43.23
CA HIS A 280 3.85 20.36 44.34
C HIS A 280 4.89 20.71 45.43
N GLN A 281 6.14 20.96 45.06
CA GLN A 281 7.20 21.35 46.00
C GLN A 281 6.92 22.68 46.71
N ASN A 282 6.30 23.64 46.03
CA ASN A 282 5.92 24.91 46.65
C ASN A 282 4.83 24.70 47.70
N ASN A 283 3.84 23.86 47.43
CA ASN A 283 2.77 23.51 48.37
C ASN A 283 3.28 22.73 49.60
N GLU A 284 4.27 21.85 49.43
CA GLU A 284 4.92 21.17 50.57
C GLU A 284 5.70 22.14 51.47
N LYS A 285 6.33 23.17 50.89
CA LYS A 285 7.08 24.19 51.63
C LYS A 285 6.19 25.18 52.39
N THR A 286 5.00 25.49 51.86
CA THR A 286 4.01 26.34 52.55
C THR A 286 3.12 25.57 53.54
N GLY A 287 3.00 24.24 53.39
CA GLY A 287 2.17 23.36 54.22
C GLY A 287 2.68 23.05 55.65
N LEU A 288 3.81 23.61 56.09
CA LEU A 288 4.34 23.37 57.45
C LEU A 288 3.69 24.22 58.55
N GLN A 289 2.66 25.03 58.26
CA GLN A 289 2.03 25.92 59.25
C GLN A 289 0.55 25.68 59.54
N ASN A 290 -0.17 24.79 58.86
CA ASN A 290 -1.58 24.52 59.21
C ASN A 290 -1.86 23.03 59.29
N LYS A 291 -1.83 22.51 60.53
CA LYS A 291 -2.62 21.33 60.93
C LYS A 291 -4.08 21.66 60.65
N ILE A 292 -4.59 21.18 59.53
CA ILE A 292 -6.03 21.04 59.33
C ILE A 292 -6.33 19.55 59.51
N ASP A 293 -7.23 19.27 60.45
CA ASP A 293 -7.75 17.96 60.82
C ASP A 293 -7.98 17.04 59.62
N GLU A 294 -7.45 15.82 59.74
CA GLU A 294 -7.56 14.70 58.80
C GLU A 294 -8.99 14.10 58.74
N SER A 295 -10.06 14.90 58.67
CA SER A 295 -11.42 14.38 58.71
C SER A 295 -12.35 14.82 57.57
N SER A 296 -11.80 15.18 56.41
CA SER A 296 -12.57 15.22 55.15
C SER A 296 -11.65 15.20 53.92
N SER A 297 -11.02 14.06 53.65
CA SER A 297 -10.32 13.83 52.37
C SER A 297 -11.35 13.75 51.22
N ILE A 298 -11.70 14.92 50.68
CA ILE A 298 -12.31 15.04 49.35
C ILE A 298 -11.41 14.34 48.29
N ILE A 299 -10.12 14.14 48.60
CA ILE A 299 -9.14 13.43 47.78
C ILE A 299 -9.49 11.95 47.58
N ASP A 300 -10.16 11.27 48.52
CA ASP A 300 -10.61 9.87 48.31
C ASP A 300 -11.82 9.76 47.38
N GLN A 301 -12.57 10.86 47.18
CA GLN A 301 -13.70 10.88 46.24
C GLN A 301 -13.25 11.07 44.78
N PHE A 302 -12.05 11.61 44.54
CA PHE A 302 -11.53 11.81 43.18
C PHE A 302 -10.66 10.66 42.66
N SER A 303 -10.12 9.80 43.54
CA SER A 303 -9.51 8.51 43.14
C SER A 303 -10.53 7.49 42.62
N HIS A 304 -11.83 7.82 42.62
CA HIS A 304 -12.91 6.98 42.08
C HIS A 304 -13.54 7.52 40.80
N VAL A 305 -12.96 8.54 40.16
CA VAL A 305 -13.29 8.80 38.75
C VAL A 305 -12.60 7.72 37.94
N GLY A 306 -13.31 6.59 37.79
CA GLY A 306 -12.84 5.42 37.06
C GLY A 306 -12.30 5.87 35.71
N ILE A 307 -11.01 5.63 35.49
CA ILE A 307 -10.46 5.56 34.14
C ILE A 307 -11.46 4.71 33.37
N PRO A 308 -12.04 5.19 32.25
CA PRO A 308 -13.01 4.40 31.50
C PRO A 308 -12.31 3.13 31.04
N ASN A 309 -12.51 2.05 31.81
CA ASN A 309 -11.92 0.76 31.54
C ASN A 309 -12.80 0.15 30.45
N PHE A 310 -12.46 0.45 29.20
CA PHE A 310 -13.15 -0.13 28.06
C PHE A 310 -12.82 -1.63 28.03
N ASN A 311 -13.77 -2.43 28.51
CA ASN A 311 -13.74 -3.87 28.37
C ASN A 311 -14.71 -4.26 27.25
N ILE A 312 -14.19 -4.73 26.11
CA ILE A 312 -15.02 -5.14 24.97
C ILE A 312 -16.06 -6.21 25.36
N PHE A 313 -15.77 -6.99 26.41
CA PHE A 313 -16.64 -8.05 26.90
C PHE A 313 -17.86 -7.53 27.68
N ASP A 314 -17.89 -6.24 28.03
CA ASP A 314 -19.09 -5.59 28.58
C ASP A 314 -20.14 -5.33 27.50
N VAL A 315 -19.73 -5.30 26.22
CA VAL A 315 -20.58 -4.99 25.06
C VAL A 315 -20.83 -6.22 24.19
N LEU A 316 -19.86 -7.13 24.07
CA LEU A 316 -19.94 -8.31 23.21
C LEU A 316 -19.58 -9.57 23.99
N PRO A 317 -20.33 -10.67 23.84
CA PRO A 317 -19.99 -11.90 24.52
C PRO A 317 -18.68 -12.49 23.97
N PRO A 318 -17.87 -13.17 24.79
CA PRO A 318 -16.52 -13.62 24.41
C PRO A 318 -16.47 -14.50 23.15
N HIS A 319 -17.49 -15.33 22.93
CA HIS A 319 -17.58 -16.20 21.76
C HIS A 319 -17.77 -15.44 20.45
N VAL A 320 -18.36 -14.24 20.48
CA VAL A 320 -18.46 -13.34 19.32
C VAL A 320 -17.12 -12.69 19.05
N VAL A 321 -16.46 -12.19 20.10
CA VAL A 321 -15.15 -11.52 19.98
C VAL A 321 -14.08 -12.46 19.41
N PHE A 322 -14.05 -13.72 19.88
CA PHE A 322 -13.10 -14.73 19.42
C PHE A 322 -13.62 -15.62 18.28
N GLN A 323 -14.75 -15.29 17.64
CA GLN A 323 -15.40 -16.16 16.65
C GLN A 323 -14.46 -16.57 15.51
N ALA A 324 -13.63 -15.63 15.03
CA ALA A 324 -12.68 -15.87 13.95
C ALA A 324 -11.54 -16.83 14.34
N ASP A 325 -11.26 -17.01 15.62
CA ASP A 325 -10.29 -17.98 16.12
C ASP A 325 -10.94 -19.32 16.45
N LEU A 326 -12.16 -19.30 17.00
CA LEU A 326 -12.95 -20.49 17.30
C LEU A 326 -13.31 -21.31 16.06
N THR A 327 -13.54 -20.64 14.94
CA THR A 327 -13.93 -21.25 13.66
C THR A 327 -12.77 -21.50 12.71
N ALA A 328 -11.54 -21.17 13.13
CA ALA A 328 -10.38 -21.27 12.26
C ALA A 328 -9.91 -22.70 12.03
N ASN A 329 -9.33 -22.94 10.85
CA ASN A 329 -8.64 -24.19 10.55
C ASN A 329 -7.22 -24.17 11.11
N TYR A 330 -6.94 -25.04 12.08
CA TYR A 330 -5.59 -25.19 12.65
C TYR A 330 -4.84 -26.34 11.99
N LEU A 331 -3.54 -26.12 11.77
CA LEU A 331 -2.64 -27.05 11.10
C LEU A 331 -1.44 -27.33 12.00
N ASN A 332 -0.92 -28.55 11.99
CA ASN A 332 0.35 -28.91 12.62
C ASN A 332 1.48 -28.84 11.59
N VAL A 333 2.56 -28.17 11.95
CA VAL A 333 3.81 -28.13 11.19
C VAL A 333 4.46 -29.52 11.26
N GLN A 334 4.66 -30.17 10.12
CA GLN A 334 5.24 -31.51 10.05
C GLN A 334 6.77 -31.48 10.11
N GLN A 335 7.38 -30.42 9.57
CA GLN A 335 8.82 -30.24 9.51
C GLN A 335 9.15 -28.76 9.76
N SER A 336 10.23 -28.49 10.50
CA SER A 336 10.67 -27.13 10.82
C SER A 336 10.89 -26.31 9.55
N TYR A 337 10.46 -25.05 9.60
CA TYR A 337 10.46 -24.14 8.45
C TYR A 337 10.74 -22.71 8.92
N SER A 338 11.70 -22.03 8.29
CA SER A 338 12.05 -20.65 8.65
C SER A 338 12.27 -19.78 7.41
N VAL A 339 11.63 -18.61 7.38
CA VAL A 339 11.78 -17.59 6.33
C VAL A 339 11.68 -16.20 6.95
N LYS A 340 12.75 -15.40 6.82
CA LYS A 340 12.90 -14.00 7.25
C LYS A 340 12.43 -13.71 8.68
N THR A 341 11.12 -13.60 8.89
CA THR A 341 10.48 -13.23 10.15
C THR A 341 9.64 -14.36 10.76
N LEU A 342 9.36 -15.42 10.01
CA LEU A 342 8.58 -16.57 10.48
C LEU A 342 9.53 -17.76 10.70
N SER A 343 9.60 -18.25 11.93
CA SER A 343 10.29 -19.49 12.29
C SER A 343 9.28 -20.43 12.94
N LEU A 344 9.13 -21.62 12.38
CA LEU A 344 8.22 -22.67 12.82
C LEU A 344 9.00 -23.95 13.07
N ASN A 345 8.72 -24.62 14.17
CA ASN A 345 9.29 -25.91 14.51
C ASN A 345 8.32 -27.04 14.15
N ALA A 346 8.86 -28.23 13.89
CA ALA A 346 8.04 -29.42 13.78
C ALA A 346 7.21 -29.63 15.06
N GLY A 347 5.90 -29.85 14.90
CA GLY A 347 4.93 -29.95 15.98
C GLY A 347 4.20 -28.65 16.31
N ASP A 348 4.64 -27.50 15.81
CA ASP A 348 3.97 -26.23 16.07
C ASP A 348 2.54 -26.21 15.52
N LEU A 349 1.63 -25.63 16.29
CA LEU A 349 0.25 -25.40 15.89
C LEU A 349 0.14 -24.02 15.24
N VAL A 350 -0.39 -23.95 14.02
CA VAL A 350 -0.56 -22.71 13.27
C VAL A 350 -1.98 -22.56 12.76
N LYS A 351 -2.47 -21.32 12.70
CA LYS A 351 -3.79 -20.98 12.17
C LYS A 351 -3.69 -20.76 10.66
N ALA A 352 -4.51 -21.43 9.86
CA ALA A 352 -4.62 -21.16 8.43
C ALA A 352 -5.38 -19.85 8.19
N VAL A 353 -4.77 -18.92 7.48
CA VAL A 353 -5.35 -17.60 7.15
C VAL A 353 -5.88 -17.59 5.72
N SER A 354 -5.15 -18.20 4.78
CA SER A 354 -5.63 -18.41 3.41
C SER A 354 -4.91 -19.56 2.72
N GLU A 355 -5.63 -20.27 1.85
CA GLU A 355 -5.10 -21.43 1.12
C GLU A 355 -4.87 -21.10 -0.36
N ARG A 356 -3.72 -21.50 -0.89
CA ARG A 356 -3.43 -21.57 -2.33
C ARG A 356 -3.02 -23.01 -2.68
N PRO A 357 -3.02 -23.40 -3.97
CA PRO A 357 -2.73 -24.78 -4.37
C PRO A 357 -1.40 -25.31 -3.82
N THR A 358 -0.35 -24.49 -3.80
CA THR A 358 1.01 -24.90 -3.42
C THR A 358 1.47 -24.39 -2.05
N THR A 359 0.85 -23.34 -1.52
CA THR A 359 1.25 -22.70 -0.26
C THR A 359 0.03 -22.32 0.57
N ILE A 360 0.17 -22.38 1.88
CA ILE A 360 -0.84 -21.89 2.83
C ILE A 360 -0.22 -20.69 3.55
N ARG A 361 -0.98 -19.60 3.64
CA ARG A 361 -0.64 -18.50 4.52
C ARG A 361 -1.09 -18.86 5.93
N VAL A 362 -0.14 -18.96 6.85
CA VAL A 362 -0.39 -19.33 8.24
C VAL A 362 -0.05 -18.19 9.18
N GLU A 363 -0.65 -18.23 10.37
CA GLU A 363 -0.33 -17.40 11.52
C GLU A 363 0.22 -18.29 12.64
N ALA A 364 1.43 -17.99 13.10
CA ALA A 364 2.07 -18.65 14.23
C ALA A 364 1.40 -18.24 15.56
N PRO A 365 1.62 -18.99 16.66
CA PRO A 365 1.04 -18.66 17.97
C PRO A 365 1.35 -17.24 18.42
N ASN A 366 2.55 -16.72 18.12
CA ASN A 366 2.98 -15.35 18.42
C ASN A 366 2.41 -14.26 17.48
N GLY A 367 1.45 -14.60 16.61
CA GLY A 367 0.79 -13.66 15.69
C GLY A 367 1.55 -13.38 14.39
N ILE A 368 2.77 -13.91 14.22
CA ILE A 368 3.54 -13.70 12.98
C ILE A 368 2.93 -14.51 11.84
N ARG A 369 2.69 -13.83 10.70
CA ARG A 369 2.12 -14.45 9.50
C ARG A 369 3.14 -14.66 8.41
N GLY A 370 3.09 -15.82 7.75
CA GLY A 370 3.94 -16.11 6.60
C GLY A 370 3.35 -17.16 5.67
N LYS A 371 4.00 -17.38 4.52
CA LYS A 371 3.62 -18.42 3.56
C LYS A 371 4.46 -19.66 3.81
N VAL A 372 3.80 -20.80 3.93
CA VAL A 372 4.42 -22.10 4.19
C VAL A 372 3.95 -23.08 3.10
N PRO A 373 4.84 -23.91 2.52
CA PRO A 373 4.45 -24.95 1.57
C PRO A 373 3.40 -25.90 2.17
N ARG A 374 2.38 -26.23 1.38
CA ARG A 374 1.27 -27.10 1.84
C ARG A 374 1.74 -28.48 2.30
N SER A 375 2.81 -28.99 1.69
CA SER A 375 3.43 -30.27 2.05
C SER A 375 3.98 -30.33 3.47
N LEU A 376 4.28 -29.18 4.10
CA LEU A 376 4.82 -29.11 5.45
C LEU A 376 3.75 -28.99 6.53
N LEU A 377 2.46 -29.03 6.16
CA LEU A 377 1.34 -28.75 7.05
C LEU A 377 0.31 -29.89 7.00
N LYS A 378 -0.21 -30.28 8.16
CA LYS A 378 -1.28 -31.28 8.27
C LYS A 378 -2.46 -30.73 9.09
N PRO A 379 -3.72 -30.85 8.62
CA PRO A 379 -4.87 -30.42 9.39
C PRO A 379 -4.94 -31.08 10.78
N ASN A 380 -5.12 -30.26 11.82
CA ASN A 380 -5.30 -30.72 13.19
C ASN A 380 -6.80 -30.66 13.55
N LYS A 381 -7.51 -31.77 13.32
CA LYS A 381 -8.96 -31.88 13.60
C LYS A 381 -9.28 -32.05 15.09
N THR A 382 -8.29 -32.41 15.89
CA THR A 382 -8.43 -32.67 17.33
C THR A 382 -8.31 -31.40 18.16
N TYR A 383 -7.59 -30.40 17.64
CA TYR A 383 -7.42 -29.15 18.33
C TYR A 383 -8.69 -28.29 18.23
N LYS A 384 -9.19 -27.85 19.38
CA LYS A 384 -10.24 -26.85 19.49
C LYS A 384 -9.77 -25.77 20.45
N PRO A 385 -9.66 -24.51 20.01
CA PRO A 385 -9.37 -23.43 20.93
C PRO A 385 -10.54 -23.26 21.90
N VAL A 386 -10.22 -22.89 23.14
CA VAL A 386 -11.20 -22.68 24.20
C VAL A 386 -11.09 -21.28 24.75
N ILE A 387 -12.17 -20.74 25.30
CA ILE A 387 -12.14 -19.43 25.96
C ILE A 387 -11.97 -19.67 27.46
N TYR A 388 -11.10 -18.89 28.09
CA TYR A 388 -10.97 -18.82 29.53
C TYR A 388 -11.39 -17.46 30.04
N GLN A 389 -12.11 -17.43 31.16
CA GLN A 389 -12.29 -16.26 31.99
C GLN A 389 -11.13 -16.15 32.98
N VAL A 390 -10.58 -14.94 33.12
CA VAL A 390 -9.51 -14.63 34.06
C VAL A 390 -10.11 -14.44 35.45
N LYS A 391 -9.72 -15.29 36.41
CA LYS A 391 -10.18 -15.21 37.81
C LYS A 391 -9.35 -14.25 38.66
N MET A 392 -8.06 -14.18 38.36
CA MET A 392 -7.09 -13.43 39.15
C MET A 392 -6.15 -12.70 38.21
N ALA A 393 -5.75 -11.49 38.61
CA ALA A 393 -4.83 -10.67 37.84
C ALA A 393 -3.55 -11.44 37.51
N HIS A 394 -3.05 -11.27 36.30
CA HIS A 394 -1.82 -11.88 35.85
C HIS A 394 -1.02 -10.97 34.94
N THR A 395 0.21 -10.75 35.35
CA THR A 395 1.29 -10.14 34.58
C THR A 395 2.25 -11.28 34.23
N SER A 396 2.50 -11.50 32.94
CA SER A 396 3.46 -12.53 32.53
C SER A 396 4.88 -11.97 32.60
N ASN A 397 5.81 -12.69 33.24
CA ASN A 397 7.21 -12.27 33.27
C ASN A 397 7.82 -12.41 31.87
N GLY A 398 8.06 -11.29 31.19
CA GLY A 398 8.68 -11.26 29.86
C GLY A 398 7.73 -11.24 28.67
N SER A 399 6.42 -11.06 28.86
CA SER A 399 5.50 -10.71 27.78
C SER A 399 4.60 -9.53 28.17
N ASP A 400 4.12 -8.77 27.18
CA ASP A 400 3.23 -7.61 27.38
C ASP A 400 1.79 -8.00 27.79
N LEU A 401 1.58 -9.26 28.21
CA LEU A 401 0.28 -9.78 28.58
C LEU A 401 -0.05 -9.44 30.04
N ASN A 402 -0.86 -8.39 30.19
CA ASN A 402 -1.46 -7.96 31.45
C ASN A 402 -2.95 -8.27 31.43
N LEU A 403 -3.39 -9.15 32.33
CA LEU A 403 -4.75 -9.64 32.43
C LEU A 403 -5.37 -9.21 33.76
N GLU A 404 -6.56 -8.62 33.67
CA GLU A 404 -7.37 -8.25 34.83
C GLU A 404 -8.47 -9.30 35.09
N PRO A 405 -8.90 -9.50 36.34
CA PRO A 405 -10.04 -10.36 36.66
C PRO A 405 -11.30 -9.97 35.87
N GLY A 406 -12.06 -10.95 35.41
CA GLY A 406 -13.30 -10.74 34.63
C GLY A 406 -13.09 -10.59 33.13
N THR A 407 -11.85 -10.41 32.66
CA THR A 407 -11.53 -10.44 31.23
C THR A 407 -11.50 -11.85 30.66
N PHE A 408 -11.53 -11.98 29.33
CA PHE A 408 -11.50 -13.27 28.65
C PHE A 408 -10.30 -13.37 27.70
N VAL A 409 -9.74 -14.58 27.62
CA VAL A 409 -8.60 -14.92 26.76
C VAL A 409 -8.86 -16.21 26.01
N LEU A 410 -8.24 -16.34 24.84
CA LEU A 410 -8.26 -17.55 24.05
C LEU A 410 -7.11 -18.48 24.45
N GLY A 411 -7.42 -19.70 24.86
CA GLY A 411 -6.44 -20.76 25.11
C GLY A 411 -5.93 -21.36 23.81
N LEU A 412 -4.63 -21.16 23.53
CA LEU A 412 -3.95 -21.68 22.35
C LEU A 412 -3.37 -23.07 22.57
N THR A 413 -2.77 -23.33 23.72
CA THR A 413 -2.29 -24.67 24.12
C THR A 413 -2.36 -24.80 25.63
N SER A 414 -2.53 -26.01 26.14
CA SER A 414 -2.41 -26.30 27.58
C SER A 414 -1.25 -27.26 27.82
N SER A 415 -0.38 -26.91 28.77
CA SER A 415 0.73 -27.74 29.20
C SER A 415 0.72 -27.84 30.72
N GLY A 416 0.29 -29.00 31.23
CA GLY A 416 0.25 -29.33 32.65
C GLY A 416 -0.50 -28.29 33.50
N GLN A 417 0.24 -27.35 34.09
CA GLN A 417 -0.26 -26.36 35.05
C GLN A 417 -0.56 -24.97 34.45
N SER A 418 -0.33 -24.78 33.14
CA SER A 418 -0.48 -23.48 32.49
C SER A 418 -1.04 -23.61 31.08
N ALA A 419 -1.66 -22.54 30.60
CA ALA A 419 -2.11 -22.41 29.22
C ALA A 419 -1.38 -21.25 28.53
N MET A 420 -1.02 -21.43 27.27
CA MET A 420 -0.64 -20.32 26.41
C MET A 420 -1.91 -19.60 25.99
N CYS A 421 -2.06 -18.34 26.38
CA CYS A 421 -3.26 -17.57 26.15
C CYS A 421 -2.99 -16.39 25.22
N ARG A 422 -4.02 -15.98 24.49
CA ARG A 422 -4.05 -14.78 23.66
C ARG A 422 -5.18 -13.87 24.09
N ASP A 423 -4.91 -12.57 24.23
CA ASP A 423 -5.94 -11.57 24.49
C ASP A 423 -6.56 -10.99 23.22
N ILE A 424 -7.50 -10.06 23.39
CA ILE A 424 -8.18 -9.38 22.28
C ILE A 424 -7.25 -8.50 21.42
N LEU A 425 -6.10 -8.09 21.95
CA LEU A 425 -5.11 -7.29 21.23
C LEU A 425 -4.09 -8.17 20.49
N GLY A 426 -4.22 -9.51 20.59
CA GLY A 426 -3.30 -10.47 19.98
C GLY A 426 -2.01 -10.66 20.77
N ARG A 427 -1.91 -10.15 22.00
CA ARG A 427 -0.78 -10.37 22.90
C ARG A 427 -0.86 -11.79 23.45
N VAL A 428 0.29 -12.44 23.56
CA VAL A 428 0.39 -13.86 23.92
C VAL A 428 1.28 -14.05 25.13
N GLY A 429 0.90 -14.97 26.00
CA GLY A 429 1.64 -15.24 27.22
C GLY A 429 1.17 -16.50 27.92
N GLN A 430 2.03 -17.07 28.75
CA GLN A 430 1.73 -18.27 29.52
C GLN A 430 1.03 -17.88 30.82
N VAL A 431 -0.16 -18.42 31.04
CA VAL A 431 -1.02 -18.10 32.19
C VAL A 431 -1.26 -19.37 33.00
N PRO A 432 -1.05 -19.35 34.34
CA PRO A 432 -1.36 -20.51 35.19
C PRO A 432 -2.85 -20.89 35.11
N LEU A 433 -3.15 -22.18 34.96
CA LEU A 433 -4.54 -22.67 34.91
C LEU A 433 -5.32 -22.37 36.19
N SER A 434 -4.62 -22.26 37.34
CA SER A 434 -5.23 -21.84 38.61
C SER A 434 -5.82 -20.43 38.57
N LYS A 435 -5.39 -19.58 37.64
CA LYS A 435 -5.91 -18.22 37.43
C LYS A 435 -7.01 -18.16 36.37
N LEU A 436 -7.35 -19.29 35.75
CA LEU A 436 -8.28 -19.37 34.64
C LEU A 436 -9.52 -20.20 35.01
N GLN A 437 -10.64 -19.89 34.39
CA GLN A 437 -11.85 -20.71 34.40
C GLN A 437 -12.30 -20.94 32.97
N LEU A 438 -12.58 -22.20 32.62
CA LEU A 438 -13.13 -22.51 31.30
C LEU A 438 -14.47 -21.79 31.15
N TYR A 439 -14.61 -21.01 30.07
CA TYR A 439 -15.84 -20.31 29.75
C TYR A 439 -16.69 -21.20 28.83
N ASP A 440 -17.77 -21.74 29.38
CA ASP A 440 -18.82 -22.38 28.60
C ASP A 440 -19.87 -21.32 28.25
N PRO A 441 -20.10 -21.01 26.96
CA PRO A 441 -21.17 -20.10 26.58
C PRO A 441 -22.52 -20.68 27.02
N PRO A 442 -23.46 -19.86 27.52
CA PRO A 442 -24.82 -20.31 27.75
C PRO A 442 -25.40 -20.84 26.43
N LYS A 443 -26.03 -22.03 26.49
CA LYS A 443 -26.62 -22.71 25.34
C LYS A 443 -27.76 -21.91 24.71
#